data_AF-A0A7K3RTN3-F1
#
_entry.id   AF-A0A7K3RTN3-F1
#
_cell.length_a   1.000
_cell.length_b   1.000
_cell.length_c   1.000
_cell.angle_alpha   90.00
_cell.angle_beta   90.00
_cell.angle_gamma   90.00
#
_symmetry.space_group_name_H-M   'P 1'
#
loop_
_entity.id
_entity.type
_entity.pdbx_description
1 polymer ?
#
loop_
_entity_poly.entity_id
_entity_poly.type
_entity_poly.pdbx_seq_one_letter_code
_entity_poly.pdbx_strand_id
1 'polypeptide(L)'
;MAARTKSAKDRPSYRCTECGWTTAKWLGRCPECQAWGTVEEFGGAPAVRTTAAGRVSTAALPIGQVDSRTATARSTGVGELDRVLG
;
A
#
# COMPACT_ATOMS: atom_id res chain seq x y z
N MET A 1 15.06 -8.21 -37.45
CA MET A 1 13.69 -7.68 -37.26
C MET A 1 13.52 -7.30 -35.80
N ALA A 2 13.56 -6.01 -35.47
CA ALA A 2 13.46 -5.51 -34.10
C ALA A 2 11.99 -5.51 -33.65
N ALA A 3 11.66 -6.24 -32.58
CA ALA A 3 10.36 -6.16 -31.94
C ALA A 3 10.32 -4.93 -31.03
N ARG A 4 9.43 -3.98 -31.35
CA ARG A 4 9.17 -2.79 -30.53
C ARG A 4 8.49 -3.22 -29.23
N THR A 5 9.13 -2.99 -28.10
CA THR A 5 8.49 -3.06 -26.78
C THR A 5 7.44 -1.95 -26.68
N LYS A 6 6.16 -2.32 -26.54
CA LYS A 6 5.11 -1.38 -26.15
C LYS A 6 5.43 -0.92 -24.73
N SER A 7 5.85 0.33 -24.56
CA SER A 7 5.81 0.97 -23.23
C SER A 7 4.38 0.93 -22.73
N ALA A 8 4.18 0.36 -21.54
CA ALA A 8 2.95 0.58 -20.79
C ALA A 8 2.85 2.10 -20.58
N LYS A 9 1.94 2.72 -21.32
CA LYS A 9 1.64 4.15 -21.16
C LYS A 9 1.24 4.34 -19.70
N ASP A 10 2.03 5.10 -18.94
CA ASP A 10 1.70 5.50 -17.56
C ASP A 10 0.30 6.11 -17.58
N ARG A 11 -0.69 5.29 -17.20
CA ARG A 11 -2.04 5.78 -17.00
C ARG A 11 -1.99 6.61 -15.73
N PRO A 12 -2.56 7.82 -15.73
CA PRO A 12 -2.56 8.64 -14.53
C PRO A 12 -3.27 7.87 -13.42
N SER A 13 -2.55 7.60 -12.34
CA SER A 13 -3.03 6.77 -11.23
C SER A 13 -4.10 7.46 -10.38
N TYR A 14 -4.32 8.76 -10.54
CA TYR A 14 -5.29 9.52 -9.76
C TYR A 14 -6.06 10.53 -10.60
N ARG A 15 -7.34 10.73 -10.26
CA ARG A 15 -8.26 11.66 -10.90
C ARG A 15 -9.08 12.43 -9.87
N CYS A 16 -9.38 13.70 -10.16
CA CYS A 16 -10.33 14.50 -9.41
C CYS A 16 -11.77 14.19 -9.86
N THR A 17 -12.66 13.85 -8.94
CA THR A 17 -14.08 13.56 -9.21
C THR A 17 -14.86 14.81 -9.65
N GLU A 18 -14.46 16.00 -9.19
CA GLU A 18 -15.18 17.25 -9.46
C GLU A 18 -14.85 17.88 -10.81
N CYS A 19 -13.56 17.98 -11.15
CA CYS A 19 -13.12 18.67 -12.38
C CYS A 19 -12.44 17.76 -13.40
N GLY A 20 -12.22 16.49 -13.07
CA GLY A 20 -11.60 15.52 -13.97
C GLY A 20 -10.08 15.67 -14.14
N TRP A 21 -9.42 16.55 -13.40
CA TRP A 21 -7.96 16.69 -13.40
C TRP A 21 -7.28 15.35 -13.05
N THR A 22 -6.16 15.02 -13.70
CA THR A 22 -5.47 13.73 -13.50
C THR A 22 -3.99 13.90 -13.18
N THR A 23 -3.43 12.97 -12.41
CA THR A 23 -2.02 13.00 -11.99
C THR A 23 -1.50 11.59 -11.70
N ALA A 24 -0.18 11.42 -11.75
CA ALA A 24 0.50 10.19 -11.40
C ALA A 24 0.77 10.04 -9.89
N LYS A 25 0.60 11.10 -9.09
CA LYS A 25 0.88 11.11 -7.64
C LYS A 25 -0.33 11.58 -6.84
N TRP A 26 -0.61 10.92 -5.71
CA TRP A 26 -1.66 11.33 -4.80
C TRP A 26 -1.39 12.75 -4.26
N LEU A 27 -2.42 13.59 -4.34
CA LEU A 27 -2.41 14.94 -3.82
C LEU A 27 -3.73 15.11 -3.06
N GLY A 28 -3.68 15.43 -1.77
CA GLY A 28 -4.89 15.55 -0.94
C GLY A 28 -5.85 16.66 -1.37
N ARG A 29 -5.37 17.61 -2.19
CA ARG A 29 -6.11 18.74 -2.76
C ARG A 29 -5.91 18.80 -4.26
N CYS A 30 -6.99 19.02 -5.02
CA CYS A 30 -6.93 19.21 -6.46
C CYS A 30 -6.35 20.61 -6.80
N PRO A 31 -5.30 20.72 -7.65
CA PRO A 31 -4.71 22.01 -8.02
C PRO A 31 -5.55 22.83 -9.01
N GLU A 32 -6.54 22.23 -9.68
CA GLU A 32 -7.44 22.95 -10.59
C GLU A 32 -8.64 23.53 -9.84
N CYS A 33 -9.50 22.68 -9.27
CA CYS A 33 -10.71 23.13 -8.59
C CYS A 33 -10.52 23.46 -7.10
N GLN A 34 -9.31 23.27 -6.56
CA GLN A 34 -8.95 23.60 -5.17
C GLN A 34 -9.71 22.79 -4.10
N ALA A 35 -10.53 21.82 -4.50
CA ALA A 35 -11.30 20.95 -3.63
C ALA A 35 -10.41 19.92 -2.90
N TRP A 36 -10.82 19.55 -1.69
CA TRP A 36 -10.17 18.58 -0.83
C TRP A 36 -10.91 17.25 -0.86
N GLY A 37 -10.17 16.14 -0.78
CA GLY A 37 -10.77 14.80 -0.70
C GLY A 37 -11.46 14.32 -1.98
N THR A 38 -11.31 15.04 -3.09
CA THR A 38 -11.91 14.71 -4.39
C THR A 38 -10.95 13.98 -5.33
N VAL A 39 -9.68 13.82 -4.93
CA VAL A 39 -8.67 13.09 -5.69
C VAL A 39 -8.76 11.62 -5.30
N GLU A 40 -9.09 10.76 -6.26
CA GLU A 40 -9.24 9.31 -6.09
C GLU A 40 -8.31 8.54 -7.02
N GLU A 41 -8.05 7.27 -6.72
CA GLU A 41 -7.30 6.38 -7.61
C GLU A 41 -8.10 6.11 -8.89
N PHE A 42 -7.44 6.30 -10.04
CA PHE A 42 -8.04 6.15 -11.36
C PHE A 42 -7.13 5.32 -12.27
N GLY A 43 -7.72 4.37 -13.01
CA GLY A 43 -6.95 3.37 -13.75
C GLY A 43 -6.41 2.32 -12.79
N GLY A 44 -6.92 1.09 -12.92
CA GLY A 44 -6.70 0.01 -11.95
C GLY A 44 -5.25 -0.17 -11.52
N ALA A 45 -5.09 -0.67 -10.29
CA ALA A 45 -3.80 -0.84 -9.65
C ALA A 45 -2.75 -1.45 -10.60
N PRO A 46 -1.51 -0.92 -10.61
CA PRO A 46 -0.44 -1.57 -11.36
C PRO A 46 -0.37 -3.04 -10.94
N ALA A 47 -0.11 -3.93 -11.88
CA ALA A 47 0.06 -5.35 -11.58
C ALA A 47 1.19 -5.49 -10.56
N VAL A 48 0.82 -5.61 -9.28
CA VAL A 48 1.77 -5.77 -8.19
C VAL A 48 2.43 -7.12 -8.43
N ARG A 49 3.76 -7.15 -8.46
CA ARG A 49 4.48 -8.42 -8.42
C ARG A 49 4.25 -9.02 -7.04
N THR A 50 3.22 -9.85 -6.91
CA THR A 50 2.94 -10.58 -5.68
C THR A 50 3.69 -11.89 -5.70
N THR A 51 4.26 -12.27 -4.57
CA THR A 51 4.66 -13.65 -4.35
C THR A 51 3.41 -14.53 -4.37
N ALA A 52 3.50 -15.72 -4.97
CA ALA A 52 2.41 -16.69 -4.92
C ALA A 52 2.16 -17.07 -3.46
N ALA A 53 0.89 -17.10 -3.06
CA ALA A 53 0.52 -17.55 -1.72
C ALA A 53 1.02 -18.99 -1.50
N GLY A 54 1.68 -19.22 -0.37
CA GLY A 54 2.08 -20.55 0.05
C GLY A 54 0.85 -21.41 0.40
N ARG A 55 1.05 -22.73 0.52
CA ARG A 55 0.00 -23.61 1.03
C ARG A 55 -0.35 -23.23 2.46
N VAL A 56 -1.66 -23.07 2.73
CA VAL A 56 -2.17 -22.84 4.09
C VAL A 56 -2.02 -24.14 4.88
N SER A 57 -1.17 -24.15 5.89
CA SER A 57 -0.93 -25.31 6.76
C SER A 57 -1.89 -25.37 7.95
N THR A 58 -2.38 -24.22 8.42
CA THR A 58 -3.27 -24.09 9.58
C THR A 58 -4.27 -22.96 9.35
N ALA A 59 -5.51 -23.13 9.82
CA ALA A 59 -6.52 -22.08 9.78
C ALA A 59 -6.10 -20.86 10.64
N ALA A 60 -6.42 -19.66 10.18
CA ALA A 60 -6.16 -18.45 10.94
C ALA A 60 -7.05 -18.40 12.20
N LEU A 61 -6.49 -17.94 13.32
CA LEU A 61 -7.23 -17.74 14.56
C LEU A 61 -7.79 -16.30 14.62
N PRO A 62 -9.01 -16.10 15.15
CA PRO A 62 -9.48 -14.77 15.51
C PRO A 62 -8.51 -14.10 16.49
N ILE A 63 -8.33 -12.78 16.37
CA ILE A 63 -7.36 -12.04 17.19
C ILE A 63 -7.60 -12.20 18.71
N GLY A 64 -8.86 -12.34 19.13
CA GLY A 64 -9.22 -12.57 20.53
C GLY A 64 -8.92 -13.98 21.06
N GLN A 65 -8.55 -14.92 20.20
CA GLN A 65 -8.17 -16.29 20.56
C GLN A 65 -6.65 -16.50 20.54
N VAL A 66 -5.87 -15.48 20.16
CA VAL A 66 -4.41 -15.54 20.20
C VAL A 66 -3.96 -15.38 21.65
N ASP A 67 -3.25 -16.37 22.19
CA ASP A 67 -2.67 -16.27 23.53
C ASP A 67 -1.52 -15.25 23.54
N SER A 68 -1.73 -14.18 24.29
CA SER A 68 -0.75 -13.09 24.44
C SER A 68 0.52 -13.51 25.19
N ARG A 69 0.46 -14.59 25.99
CA ARG A 69 1.63 -15.11 26.73
C ARG A 69 2.62 -15.83 25.84
N THR A 70 2.19 -16.24 24.65
CA THR A 70 3.06 -16.89 23.66
C THR A 70 4.08 -15.90 23.06
N ALA A 71 3.78 -14.60 23.09
CA ALA A 71 4.68 -13.58 22.61
C ALA A 71 5.67 -13.19 23.72
N THR A 72 6.96 -13.30 23.43
CA THR A 72 8.04 -12.83 24.31
C THR A 72 8.73 -11.61 23.71
N ALA A 73 9.09 -10.65 24.56
CA ALA A 73 9.91 -9.53 24.15
C ALA A 73 11.26 -10.04 23.61
N ARG A 74 11.72 -9.43 22.52
CA ARG A 74 13.03 -9.72 21.92
C ARG A 74 13.81 -8.42 21.88
N SER A 75 15.04 -8.43 22.39
CA SER A 75 15.93 -7.28 22.30
C SER A 75 16.12 -6.87 20.84
N THR A 76 16.04 -5.57 20.62
CA THR A 76 16.26 -4.94 19.31
C THR A 76 17.73 -4.68 19.03
N GLY A 77 18.59 -4.78 20.06
CA GLY A 77 20.00 -4.41 20.00
C GLY A 77 20.25 -2.90 20.16
N VAL A 78 19.21 -2.10 20.34
CA VAL A 78 19.29 -0.65 20.56
C VAL A 78 18.90 -0.36 22.00
N GLY A 79 19.89 -0.02 22.84
CA GLY A 79 19.69 0.10 24.29
C GLY A 79 18.60 1.09 24.72
N GLU A 80 18.48 2.23 24.05
CA GLU A 80 17.43 3.21 24.38
C GLU A 80 16.03 2.70 24.02
N LEU A 81 15.91 1.90 22.95
CA LEU A 81 14.64 1.34 22.52
C LEU A 81 14.21 0.18 23.45
N ASP A 82 15.15 -0.70 23.78
CA ASP A 82 14.93 -1.81 24.72
C ASP A 82 14.58 -1.29 26.13
N ARG A 83 15.17 -0.17 26.55
CA ARG A 83 14.80 0.49 27.82
C ARG A 83 13.33 0.94 27.85
N VAL A 84 12.82 1.48 26.75
CA VAL A 84 11.46 2.02 26.68
C VAL A 84 10.43 0.91 26.51
N LEU A 85 10.75 -0.12 25.71
CA LEU A 85 9.82 -1.20 25.39
C LEU A 85 9.84 -2.36 26.40
N GLY A 86 10.91 -2.49 27.18
CA GLY A 86 11.11 -3.56 28.17
C GLY A 86 11.58 -4.88 27.54
#